data_AF-A0A6N0KRT1-F1
#
_entry.id   AF-A0A6N0KRT1-F1
#
_cell.length_a   1.000
_cell.length_b   1.000
_cell.length_c   1.000
_cell.angle_alpha   90.00
_cell.angle_beta   90.00
_cell.angle_gamma   90.00
#
_symmetry.space_group_name_H-M   'P 1'
#
loop_
_entity.id
_entity.type
_entity.pdbx_description
1 polymer ?
#
loop_
_entity_poly.entity_id
_entity_poly.type
_entity_poly.pdbx_seq_one_letter_code
_entity_poly.pdbx_strand_id
1 'polypeptide(L)'
;MSLRPTLALLALVSLPLMAAQNDPQPSSKELMKEHQAQIQNDLADVDYKRKRIVEANMNLTDQEGEKFWPIYNTYRTESDKLSKETLKLLLDYAQAYNSGNVSDDQASKLIERVDDLQEDRLELRDKYVKRIAKNVSPKRAMRFLQIEIQLDAIATLEIGRQVPLVE
;
A
#
# COMPACT_ATOMS: atom_id res chain seq x y z
N MET A 1 -18.17 3.49 -11.84
CA MET A 1 -17.21 2.38 -11.64
C MET A 1 -16.92 2.28 -10.15
N SER A 2 -17.63 1.41 -9.44
CA SER A 2 -17.35 1.14 -8.03
C SER A 2 -16.07 0.30 -7.94
N LEU A 3 -14.97 0.92 -7.52
CA LEU A 3 -13.81 0.20 -7.01
C LEU A 3 -14.25 -0.44 -5.68
N ARG A 4 -14.72 -1.68 -5.75
CA ARG A 4 -14.81 -2.56 -4.59
C ARG A 4 -13.71 -3.60 -4.78
N PRO A 5 -12.49 -3.37 -4.27
CA PRO A 5 -11.70 -4.52 -3.87
C PRO A 5 -12.41 -5.05 -2.62
N THR A 6 -13.19 -6.12 -2.77
CA THR A 6 -13.44 -7.00 -1.65
C THR A 6 -12.10 -7.62 -1.28
N LEU A 7 -11.28 -6.85 -0.53
CA LEU A 7 -10.36 -7.43 0.44
C LEU A 7 -11.26 -8.09 1.48
N ALA A 8 -11.70 -9.30 1.16
CA ALA A 8 -12.29 -10.21 2.12
C ALA A 8 -11.16 -10.73 3.00
N LEU A 9 -10.55 -9.83 3.79
CA LEU A 9 -9.59 -10.16 4.82
C LEU A 9 -10.27 -10.11 6.20
N LEU A 10 -11.52 -10.56 6.29
CA LEU A 10 -12.29 -10.64 7.53
C LEU A 10 -13.31 -11.78 7.42
N ALA A 11 -12.81 -12.98 7.14
CA ALA A 11 -13.51 -14.22 7.45
C ALA A 11 -12.69 -15.03 8.46
N LEU A 12 -12.37 -14.41 9.60
CA LEU A 12 -11.90 -15.11 10.80
C LEU A 12 -12.83 -14.86 12.00
N VAL A 13 -14.11 -14.59 11.73
CA VAL A 13 -15.14 -14.51 12.78
C VAL A 13 -15.98 -15.79 12.72
N SER A 14 -15.38 -16.91 13.15
CA SER A 14 -16.07 -18.04 13.79
C SER A 14 -15.07 -19.16 14.05
N LEU A 15 -14.31 -19.08 15.15
CA LEU A 15 -13.78 -20.28 15.78
C LEU A 15 -14.46 -20.44 17.15
N PRO A 16 -15.07 -21.60 17.41
CA PRO A 16 -15.71 -21.88 18.69
C PRO A 16 -14.66 -21.84 19.79
N LEU A 17 -15.06 -21.27 20.92
CA LEU A 17 -14.32 -21.25 22.17
C LEU A 17 -14.13 -22.71 22.67
N MET A 18 -13.11 -23.39 22.14
CA MET A 18 -12.65 -24.68 22.63
C MET A 18 -11.23 -24.49 23.14
N ALA A 19 -11.05 -24.86 24.40
CA ALA A 19 -9.83 -24.71 25.16
C ALA A 19 -8.62 -25.42 24.52
N ALA A 20 -7.45 -24.81 24.71
CA ALA A 20 -6.09 -25.33 24.52
C ALA A 20 -5.56 -25.43 23.09
N GLN A 21 -4.77 -24.43 22.69
CA GLN A 21 -3.44 -24.65 22.10
C GLN A 21 -2.57 -23.40 22.26
N ASN A 22 -1.51 -23.52 23.06
CA ASN A 22 -0.41 -22.55 23.22
C ASN A 22 0.48 -22.50 21.96
N ASP A 23 -0.10 -22.56 20.77
CA ASP A 23 0.69 -22.37 19.56
C ASP A 23 0.97 -20.87 19.41
N PRO A 24 2.24 -20.46 19.28
CA PRO A 24 2.56 -19.05 19.09
C PRO A 24 1.86 -18.55 17.82
N GLN A 25 1.12 -17.45 17.95
CA GLN A 25 0.46 -16.82 16.82
C GLN A 25 1.51 -16.52 15.72
N PRO A 26 1.24 -16.87 14.45
CA PRO A 26 2.21 -16.69 13.38
C PRO A 26 2.57 -15.21 13.26
N SER A 27 3.87 -14.95 13.11
CA SER A 27 4.38 -13.60 12.88
C SER A 27 3.87 -13.04 11.55
N SER A 28 3.81 -11.72 11.41
CA SER A 28 3.44 -11.07 10.14
C SER A 28 4.29 -11.53 8.96
N LYS A 29 5.56 -11.92 9.20
CA LYS A 29 6.43 -12.46 8.15
C LYS A 29 5.99 -13.84 7.68
N GLU A 30 5.52 -14.69 8.59
CA GLU A 30 5.00 -16.02 8.27
C GLU A 30 3.67 -15.91 7.52
N LEU A 31 2.76 -15.05 7.99
CA LEU A 31 1.50 -14.76 7.29
C LEU A 31 1.73 -14.23 5.87
N MET A 32 2.65 -13.28 5.70
CA MET A 32 3.01 -12.77 4.37
C MET A 32 3.58 -13.85 3.45
N LYS A 33 4.34 -14.81 4.00
CA LYS A 33 4.90 -15.92 3.23
C LYS A 33 3.82 -16.91 2.83
N GLU A 34 2.94 -17.25 3.76
CA GLU A 34 1.80 -18.16 3.52
C GLU A 34 0.90 -17.63 2.41
N HIS A 35 0.57 -16.32 2.45
CA HIS A 35 -0.31 -15.68 1.47
C HIS A 35 0.43 -15.00 0.31
N GLN A 36 1.71 -15.33 0.08
CA GLN A 36 2.55 -14.59 -0.86
C GLN A 36 1.95 -14.50 -2.27
N ALA A 37 1.41 -15.59 -2.80
CA ALA A 37 0.82 -15.60 -4.14
C ALA A 37 -0.43 -14.70 -4.23
N GLN A 38 -1.28 -14.74 -3.20
CA GLN A 38 -2.47 -13.89 -3.14
C GLN A 38 -2.07 -12.41 -3.05
N ILE A 39 -1.14 -12.07 -2.16
CA ILE A 39 -0.61 -10.70 -2.02
C ILE A 39 -0.05 -10.20 -3.35
N GLN A 40 0.70 -11.03 -4.08
CA GLN A 40 1.24 -10.67 -5.39
C GLN A 40 0.14 -10.39 -6.41
N ASN A 41 -0.90 -11.22 -6.46
CA ASN A 41 -2.04 -11.03 -7.36
C ASN A 41 -2.81 -9.74 -7.03
N ASP A 42 -3.04 -9.46 -5.75
CA ASP A 42 -3.77 -8.27 -5.31
C ASP A 42 -2.99 -6.99 -5.63
N LEU A 43 -1.67 -6.98 -5.38
CA LEU A 43 -0.81 -5.86 -5.76
C LEU A 43 -0.79 -5.66 -7.28
N ALA A 44 -0.73 -6.74 -8.07
CA ALA A 44 -0.77 -6.66 -9.53
C ALA A 44 -2.11 -6.10 -10.04
N ASP A 45 -3.24 -6.45 -9.43
CA ASP A 45 -4.56 -5.90 -9.76
C ASP A 45 -4.65 -4.41 -9.43
N VAL A 46 -4.14 -3.99 -8.27
CA VAL A 46 -4.04 -2.57 -7.89
C VAL A 46 -3.19 -1.81 -8.92
N ASP A 47 -2.02 -2.32 -9.26
CA ASP A 47 -1.12 -1.71 -10.23
C ASP A 47 -1.74 -1.63 -11.63
N TYR A 48 -2.43 -2.67 -12.06
CA TYR A 48 -3.18 -2.68 -13.31
C TYR A 48 -4.23 -1.56 -13.34
N LYS A 49 -5.07 -1.47 -12.29
CA LYS A 49 -6.11 -0.44 -12.17
C LYS A 49 -5.53 0.96 -12.15
N ARG A 50 -4.46 1.18 -11.38
CA ARG A 50 -3.75 2.47 -11.31
C ARG A 50 -3.17 2.85 -12.66
N LYS A 51 -2.47 1.94 -13.33
CA LYS A 51 -1.89 2.17 -14.65
C LYS A 51 -2.97 2.60 -15.66
N ARG A 52 -4.14 1.96 -15.67
CA ARG A 52 -5.26 2.35 -16.54
C ARG A 52 -5.75 3.78 -16.27
N ILE A 53 -5.79 4.21 -15.01
CA ILE A 53 -6.17 5.59 -14.64
C ILE A 53 -5.09 6.56 -15.13
N VAL A 54 -3.81 6.24 -14.93
CA VAL A 54 -2.68 7.05 -15.41
C VAL A 54 -2.69 7.15 -16.94
N GLU A 55 -2.86 6.04 -17.66
CA GLU A 55 -2.99 6.01 -19.13
C GLU A 55 -4.11 6.94 -19.60
N ALA A 56 -5.30 6.82 -19.01
CA ALA A 56 -6.47 7.58 -19.42
C ALA A 56 -6.37 9.08 -19.10
N ASN A 57 -5.58 9.46 -18.09
CA ASN A 57 -5.57 10.83 -17.58
C ASN A 57 -4.28 11.58 -17.86
N MET A 58 -3.15 10.95 -18.17
CA MET A 58 -1.88 11.65 -18.35
C MET A 58 -1.82 12.50 -19.63
N ASN A 59 -2.66 12.22 -20.63
CA ASN A 59 -2.79 12.94 -21.90
C ASN A 59 -1.44 13.08 -22.65
N LEU A 60 -0.60 12.06 -22.62
CA LEU A 60 0.75 12.08 -23.22
C LEU A 60 0.65 12.07 -24.74
N THR A 61 1.58 12.77 -25.41
CA THR A 61 1.87 12.47 -26.82
C THR A 61 2.66 11.16 -26.93
N ASP A 62 2.76 10.59 -28.12
CA ASP A 62 3.55 9.37 -28.36
C ASP A 62 5.00 9.53 -27.88
N GLN A 63 5.65 10.65 -28.23
CA GLN A 63 7.02 10.95 -27.81
C GLN A 63 7.17 11.15 -26.28
N GLU A 64 6.17 11.73 -25.62
CA GLU A 64 6.17 11.82 -24.16
C GLU A 64 5.98 10.44 -23.52
N GLY A 65 5.11 9.61 -24.09
CA GLY A 65 4.81 8.25 -23.66
C GLY A 65 6.04 7.35 -23.64
N GLU A 66 6.84 7.38 -24.72
CA GLU A 66 8.09 6.61 -24.83
C GLU A 66 9.07 6.88 -23.67
N LYS A 67 9.11 8.13 -23.17
CA LYS A 67 9.97 8.52 -22.04
C LYS A 67 9.31 8.29 -20.69
N PHE A 68 8.00 8.49 -20.61
CA PHE A 68 7.23 8.40 -19.36
C PHE A 68 7.08 6.97 -18.86
N TRP A 69 6.66 6.03 -19.71
CA TRP A 69 6.29 4.68 -19.28
C TRP A 69 7.43 3.90 -18.60
N PRO A 70 8.69 3.94 -19.09
CA PRO A 70 9.80 3.29 -18.38
C PRO A 70 10.02 3.86 -16.97
N ILE A 71 9.88 5.18 -16.80
CA ILE A 71 10.01 5.85 -15.50
C ILE A 71 8.87 5.42 -14.58
N TYR A 72 7.63 5.45 -15.07
CA TYR A 72 6.45 5.07 -14.31
C TYR A 72 6.48 3.59 -13.88
N ASN A 73 6.87 2.67 -14.77
CA ASN A 73 6.97 1.25 -14.42
C ASN A 73 8.00 1.00 -13.30
N THR A 74 9.12 1.76 -13.32
CA THR A 74 10.13 1.67 -12.25
C THR A 74 9.58 2.24 -10.93
N TYR A 75 8.85 3.35 -10.99
CA TYR A 75 8.15 3.91 -9.83
C TYR A 75 7.20 2.90 -9.19
N ARG A 76 6.36 2.22 -9.99
CA ARG A 76 5.42 1.20 -9.49
C ARG A 76 6.14 0.02 -8.84
N THR A 77 7.22 -0.47 -9.48
CA THR A 77 8.05 -1.55 -8.91
C THR A 77 8.68 -1.18 -7.56
N GLU A 78 9.14 0.06 -7.40
CA GLU A 78 9.65 0.55 -6.11
C GLU A 78 8.51 0.76 -5.08
N SER A 79 7.36 1.29 -5.52
CA SER A 79 6.18 1.51 -4.69
C SER A 79 5.59 0.20 -4.15
N ASP A 80 5.69 -0.90 -4.89
CA ASP A 80 5.24 -2.22 -4.45
C ASP A 80 5.97 -2.71 -3.20
N LYS A 81 7.23 -2.32 -3.03
CA LYS A 81 7.99 -2.64 -1.83
C LYS A 81 7.38 -1.94 -0.61
N LEU A 82 7.08 -0.65 -0.74
CA LEU A 82 6.43 0.14 0.32
C LEU A 82 5.00 -0.38 0.61
N SER A 83 4.27 -0.85 -0.40
CA SER A 83 2.97 -1.49 -0.21
C SER A 83 3.07 -2.77 0.64
N LYS A 84 4.11 -3.59 0.43
CA LYS A 84 4.37 -4.79 1.24
C LYS A 84 4.76 -4.46 2.67
N GLU A 85 5.59 -3.44 2.88
CA GLU A 85 5.93 -2.97 4.24
C GLU A 85 4.72 -2.38 4.96
N THR A 86 3.83 -1.69 4.23
CA THR A 86 2.55 -1.22 4.79
C THR A 86 1.65 -2.38 5.19
N LEU A 87 1.53 -3.42 4.35
CA LEU A 87 0.78 -4.63 4.72
C LEU A 87 1.38 -5.29 5.96
N LYS A 88 2.70 -5.39 6.04
CA LYS A 88 3.40 -5.92 7.21
C LYS A 88 3.06 -5.13 8.48
N LEU A 89 3.12 -3.80 8.41
CA LEU A 89 2.75 -2.90 9.51
C LEU A 89 1.30 -3.13 9.95
N LEU A 90 0.36 -3.26 9.01
CA LEU A 90 -1.05 -3.53 9.31
C LEU A 90 -1.26 -4.88 10.00
N LEU A 91 -0.52 -5.92 9.58
CA LEU A 91 -0.56 -7.23 10.23
C LEU A 91 0.02 -7.16 11.65
N ASP A 92 1.14 -6.44 11.84
CA ASP A 92 1.75 -6.24 13.16
C ASP A 92 0.77 -5.50 14.10
N TYR A 93 0.08 -4.48 13.59
CA TYR A 93 -0.97 -3.77 14.33
C TYR A 93 -2.15 -4.70 14.66
N ALA A 94 -2.66 -5.45 13.68
CA ALA A 94 -3.78 -6.36 13.88
C ALA A 94 -3.45 -7.43 14.93
N GLN A 95 -2.23 -7.96 14.95
CA GLN A 95 -1.77 -8.89 15.97
C GLN A 95 -1.77 -8.25 17.37
N ALA A 96 -1.21 -7.04 17.50
CA ALA A 96 -1.18 -6.32 18.78
C ALA A 96 -2.62 -6.01 19.26
N TYR A 97 -3.47 -5.50 18.38
CA TYR A 97 -4.86 -5.17 18.69
C TYR A 97 -5.65 -6.41 19.13
N ASN A 98 -5.53 -7.52 18.40
CA ASN A 98 -6.25 -8.76 18.71
C ASN A 98 -5.76 -9.46 19.99
N SER A 99 -4.57 -9.09 20.51
CA SER A 99 -4.08 -9.58 21.80
C SER A 99 -4.80 -8.96 23.00
N GLY A 100 -5.67 -7.96 22.76
CA GLY A 100 -6.55 -7.36 23.76
C GLY A 100 -6.03 -6.07 24.37
N ASN A 101 -4.75 -5.73 24.16
CA ASN A 101 -4.20 -4.42 24.53
C ASN A 101 -2.97 -4.09 23.67
N VAL A 102 -2.92 -2.90 23.09
CA VAL A 102 -1.71 -2.37 22.46
C VAL A 102 -0.97 -1.57 23.51
N SER A 103 0.19 -2.06 23.97
CA SER A 103 0.97 -1.33 24.96
C SER A 103 1.62 -0.06 24.39
N ASP A 104 1.96 0.90 25.26
CA ASP A 104 2.65 2.15 24.87
C ASP A 104 3.93 1.91 24.07
N ASP A 105 4.70 0.86 24.41
CA ASP A 105 5.91 0.48 23.67
C ASP A 105 5.59 -0.03 22.26
N GLN A 106 4.53 -0.85 22.12
CA GLN A 106 4.06 -1.29 20.80
C GLN A 106 3.52 -0.11 19.98
N ALA A 107 2.73 0.76 20.60
CA ALA A 107 2.20 1.97 19.97
C ALA A 107 3.35 2.87 19.48
N SER A 108 4.37 3.10 20.32
CA SER A 108 5.54 3.92 19.95
C SER A 108 6.27 3.36 18.72
N LYS A 109 6.50 2.05 18.67
CA LYS A 109 7.13 1.39 17.51
C LYS A 109 6.28 1.43 16.25
N LEU A 110 4.95 1.32 16.40
CA LEU A 110 4.02 1.41 15.28
C LEU A 110 3.96 2.83 14.72
N ILE A 111 3.96 3.85 15.58
CA ILE A 111 4.03 5.26 15.19
C ILE A 111 5.30 5.53 14.37
N GLU A 112 6.47 5.13 14.90
CA GLU A 112 7.75 5.30 14.19
C GLU A 112 7.70 4.68 12.79
N ARG A 113 7.20 3.44 12.68
CA ARG A 113 7.09 2.75 11.38
C ARG A 113 6.05 3.38 10.45
N VAL A 114 4.98 3.97 10.97
CA VAL A 114 4.01 4.74 10.17
C VAL A 114 4.69 5.97 9.57
N ASP A 115 5.45 6.69 10.39
CA ASP A 115 6.14 7.92 9.97
C ASP A 115 7.24 7.62 8.94
N ASP A 116 8.07 6.60 9.19
CA ASP A 116 9.10 6.14 8.23
C ASP A 116 8.48 5.80 6.87
N LEU A 117 7.37 5.06 6.85
CA LEU A 117 6.70 4.70 5.59
C LEU A 117 6.07 5.90 4.89
N GLN A 118 5.64 6.92 5.62
CA GLN A 118 5.14 8.17 5.02
C GLN A 118 6.28 8.96 4.38
N GLU A 119 7.42 9.04 5.06
CA GLU A 119 8.64 9.68 4.54
C GLU A 119 9.13 8.96 3.28
N ASP A 120 9.30 7.64 3.33
CA ASP A 120 9.73 6.81 2.19
C ASP A 120 8.82 7.01 0.96
N ARG A 121 7.49 7.07 1.19
CA ARG A 121 6.51 7.32 0.11
C ARG A 121 6.67 8.72 -0.48
N LEU A 122 6.89 9.73 0.36
CA LEU A 122 7.10 11.10 -0.08
C LEU A 122 8.39 11.22 -0.89
N GLU A 123 9.50 10.66 -0.38
CA GLU A 123 10.80 10.66 -1.05
C GLU A 123 10.75 9.94 -2.40
N LEU A 124 10.13 8.75 -2.43
CA LEU A 124 9.94 8.00 -3.66
C LEU A 124 9.17 8.84 -4.69
N ARG A 125 8.05 9.44 -4.28
CA ARG A 125 7.24 10.28 -5.18
C ARG A 125 8.02 11.50 -5.68
N ASP A 126 8.74 12.20 -4.80
CA ASP A 126 9.56 13.35 -5.18
C ASP A 126 10.68 12.97 -6.18
N LYS A 127 11.40 11.88 -5.91
CA LYS A 127 12.41 11.31 -6.82
C LYS A 127 11.83 11.12 -8.23
N TYR A 128 10.62 10.57 -8.33
CA TYR A 128 10.00 10.27 -9.62
C TYR A 128 9.36 11.49 -10.29
N VAL A 129 8.80 12.44 -9.52
CA VAL A 129 8.39 13.76 -10.03
C VAL A 129 9.59 14.47 -10.67
N LYS A 130 10.74 14.53 -9.99
CA LYS A 130 11.97 15.14 -10.54
C LYS A 130 12.45 14.45 -11.81
N ARG A 131 12.42 13.11 -11.87
CA ARG A 131 12.78 12.35 -13.08
C ARG A 131 11.83 12.62 -14.23
N ILE A 132 10.53 12.66 -14.01
CA ILE A 132 9.53 12.96 -15.05
C ILE A 132 9.67 14.41 -15.52
N ALA A 133 9.89 15.36 -14.60
CA ALA A 133 10.06 16.76 -14.95
C ALA A 133 11.25 16.98 -15.88
N LYS A 134 12.36 16.28 -15.62
CA LYS A 134 13.58 16.32 -16.42
C LYS A 134 13.44 15.66 -17.79
N ASN A 135 12.80 14.49 -17.87
CA ASN A 135 12.81 13.67 -19.09
C ASN A 135 11.59 13.88 -19.98
N VAL A 136 10.46 14.31 -19.42
CA VAL A 136 9.19 14.50 -20.13
C VAL A 136 8.85 15.98 -20.18
N SER A 137 8.35 16.54 -19.07
CA SER A 137 8.23 17.98 -18.85
C SER A 137 7.75 18.26 -17.41
N PRO A 138 7.99 19.46 -16.85
CA PRO A 138 7.43 19.86 -15.56
C PRO A 138 5.90 19.76 -15.51
N LYS A 139 5.22 20.06 -16.63
CA LYS A 139 3.75 19.97 -16.73
C LYS A 139 3.26 18.52 -16.57
N ARG A 140 3.94 17.55 -17.18
CA ARG A 140 3.60 16.12 -17.01
C ARG A 140 3.95 15.62 -15.62
N ALA A 141 5.04 16.10 -15.03
CA ALA A 141 5.40 15.75 -13.66
C ALA A 141 4.33 16.21 -12.65
N MET A 142 3.82 17.43 -12.79
CA MET A 142 2.72 17.93 -11.96
C MET A 142 1.45 17.10 -12.13
N ARG A 143 1.12 16.73 -13.37
CA ARG A 143 -0.08 15.91 -13.65
C ARG A 143 0.03 14.50 -13.07
N PHE A 144 1.20 13.88 -13.19
CA PHE A 144 1.52 12.62 -12.52
C PHE A 144 1.35 12.75 -11.00
N LEU A 145 1.92 13.79 -10.39
CA LEU A 145 1.82 14.03 -8.94
C LEU A 145 0.36 14.15 -8.48
N GLN A 146 -0.46 14.92 -9.21
CA GLN A 146 -1.89 15.08 -8.90
C GLN A 146 -2.64 13.74 -8.95
N ILE A 147 -2.36 12.90 -9.97
CA ILE A 147 -3.00 11.60 -10.13
C ILE A 147 -2.59 10.65 -9.01
N GLU A 148 -1.29 10.51 -8.72
CA GLU A 148 -0.81 9.60 -7.67
C GLU A 148 -1.31 10.03 -6.28
N ILE A 149 -1.31 11.33 -5.95
CA ILE A 149 -1.87 11.81 -4.68
C ILE A 149 -3.33 11.39 -4.52
N GLN A 150 -4.15 11.52 -5.58
CA GLN A 150 -5.56 11.14 -5.51
C GLN A 150 -5.74 9.62 -5.36
N LEU A 151 -4.95 8.83 -6.09
CA LEU A 151 -4.98 7.36 -5.99
C LEU A 151 -4.54 6.88 -4.61
N ASP A 152 -3.51 7.50 -4.03
CA ASP A 152 -3.02 7.21 -2.69
C ASP A 152 -4.07 7.58 -1.64
N ALA A 153 -4.70 8.75 -1.74
CA ALA A 153 -5.75 9.18 -0.81
C ALA A 153 -6.93 8.21 -0.80
N ILE A 154 -7.35 7.70 -1.97
CA ILE A 154 -8.41 6.69 -2.07
C ILE A 154 -7.99 5.40 -1.35
N ALA A 155 -6.78 4.89 -1.62
CA ALA A 155 -6.27 3.68 -0.98
C ALA A 155 -6.17 3.84 0.55
N THR A 156 -5.68 4.99 1.03
CA THR A 156 -5.59 5.30 2.46
C THR A 156 -6.98 5.29 3.12
N LEU A 157 -8.00 5.86 2.48
CA LEU A 157 -9.37 5.84 3.01
C LEU A 157 -9.95 4.43 3.02
N GLU A 158 -9.68 3.62 2.00
CA GLU A 158 -10.16 2.22 1.94
C GLU A 158 -9.53 1.36 3.04
N ILE A 159 -8.23 1.55 3.32
CA ILE A 159 -7.52 0.87 4.41
C ILE A 159 -8.03 1.39 5.76
N GLY A 160 -8.07 2.71 5.97
CA GLY A 160 -8.44 3.31 7.25
C GLY A 160 -9.85 2.94 7.72
N ARG A 161 -10.77 2.59 6.81
CA ARG A 161 -12.11 2.09 7.15
C ARG A 161 -12.13 0.67 7.73
N GLN A 162 -11.05 -0.08 7.58
CA GLN A 162 -10.92 -1.48 8.03
C GLN A 162 -10.06 -1.59 9.29
N VAL A 163 -9.26 -0.57 9.59
CA VAL A 163 -8.33 -0.56 10.73
C VAL A 163 -9.04 0.07 11.93
N PRO A 164 -9.25 -0.67 13.04
CA PRO A 164 -9.81 -0.09 14.26
C PRO A 164 -8.84 0.93 14.87
N LEU A 165 -9.36 1.79 15.75
CA LEU A 165 -8.52 2.68 16.54
C LEU A 165 -8.06 1.96 17.80
N VAL A 166 -6.85 2.28 18.26
CA VAL A 166 -6.37 1.86 19.59
C VAL A 166 -7.11 2.65 20.67
N GLU A 167 -7.46 1.99 21.77
CA GLU A 167 -8.15 2.56 22.95
C GLU A 167 -7.17 2.82 24.10
#